data_AF-A0ABD5SNU9-F1
#
_entry.id   AF-A0ABD5SNU9-F1
#
_cell.length_a   1.000
_cell.length_b   1.000
_cell.length_c   1.000
_cell.angle_alpha   90.00
_cell.angle_beta   90.00
_cell.angle_gamma   90.00
#
_symmetry.space_group_name_H-M   'P 1'
#
loop_
_entity.id
_entity.type
_entity.pdbx_description
1 polymer ?
#
loop_
_entity_poly.entity_id
_entity_poly.type
_entity_poly.pdbx_seq_one_letter_code
_entity_poly.pdbx_strand_id
1 'polypeptide(L)'
;MEGEAGTATTSISWRRHPDVDDRKPVVRTVPYAEFVLEHPDLEPTTLNAEFFPDAVPYAESSRDRVFYWRPALRDSSPLATDWSFAYATTHDLVGRSEISVEIRGLTTELATGVAIVVDGTAGGDASMVHVRDYETPTPRIVDVTPDSLRLAVNGNDVEVAAGGRQRIELSPRTVEVIDEDELEEITPELSVRYPGSREIHHPAPNASDRLFPSFDLDLTSLSNPLAVPIRNGELDHIALATDLGVSLEERAYPERVLWQAFAYTAFDPRRESVPDIGRTDDDHLVVTAR
;
A
#
# COMPACT_ATOMS: atom_id res chain seq x y z
N MET A 1 -40.84 4.93 -22.06
CA MET A 1 -41.19 4.36 -20.74
C MET A 1 -39.87 4.13 -20.04
N GLU A 2 -39.33 5.21 -19.49
CA GLU A 2 -38.11 5.18 -18.69
C GLU A 2 -38.50 4.58 -17.34
N GLY A 3 -38.01 3.38 -17.06
CA GLY A 3 -38.19 2.78 -15.74
C GLY A 3 -37.26 3.49 -14.78
N GLU A 4 -37.82 4.08 -13.73
CA GLU A 4 -37.07 4.48 -12.53
C GLU A 4 -36.19 3.29 -12.11
N ALA A 5 -34.88 3.46 -12.16
CA ALA A 5 -33.95 2.53 -11.54
C ALA A 5 -34.20 2.63 -10.03
N GLY A 6 -35.04 1.74 -9.49
CA GLY A 6 -35.19 1.63 -8.05
C GLY A 6 -33.81 1.42 -7.42
N THR A 7 -33.44 2.30 -6.50
CA THR A 7 -32.22 2.17 -5.69
C THR A 7 -32.40 0.99 -4.76
N ALA A 8 -32.06 -0.21 -5.24
CA ALA A 8 -32.04 -1.40 -4.42
C ALA A 8 -31.01 -1.20 -3.30
N THR A 9 -31.35 -1.64 -2.09
CA THR A 9 -30.47 -1.60 -0.93
C THR A 9 -30.39 -2.99 -0.30
N THR A 10 -29.26 -3.30 0.32
CA THR A 10 -29.11 -4.47 1.21
C THR A 10 -28.81 -4.01 2.64
N SER A 11 -29.23 -4.78 3.63
CA SER A 11 -29.06 -4.43 5.04
C SER A 11 -27.76 -5.03 5.57
N ILE A 12 -26.76 -4.21 5.91
CA ILE A 12 -25.46 -4.66 6.43
C ILE A 12 -25.28 -4.21 7.88
N SER A 13 -25.08 -5.17 8.78
CA SER A 13 -24.74 -4.89 10.18
C SER A 13 -23.25 -4.58 10.31
N TRP A 14 -22.90 -3.78 11.32
CA TRP A 14 -21.51 -3.52 11.70
C TRP A 14 -21.42 -3.44 13.23
N ARG A 15 -20.20 -3.44 13.78
CA ARG A 15 -19.96 -3.28 15.21
C ARG A 15 -18.96 -2.16 15.46
N ARG A 16 -19.08 -1.51 16.60
CA ARG A 16 -18.05 -0.59 17.06
C ARG A 16 -16.78 -1.37 17.37
N HIS A 17 -15.65 -0.90 16.86
CA HIS A 17 -14.36 -1.52 17.14
C HIS A 17 -14.05 -1.45 18.65
N PRO A 18 -13.79 -2.58 19.32
CA PRO A 18 -13.79 -2.67 20.79
C PRO A 18 -12.66 -1.88 21.45
N ASP A 19 -11.48 -1.86 20.84
CA ASP A 19 -10.26 -1.28 21.41
C ASP A 19 -9.70 -0.18 20.49
N VAL A 20 -10.57 0.63 19.88
CA VAL A 20 -10.13 1.65 18.91
C VAL A 20 -9.25 2.72 19.57
N ASP A 21 -9.51 3.06 20.83
CA ASP A 21 -8.74 4.07 21.58
C ASP A 21 -7.29 3.60 21.84
N ASP A 22 -7.04 2.29 21.83
CA ASP A 22 -5.71 1.71 21.94
C ASP A 22 -4.99 1.63 20.58
N ARG A 23 -5.71 1.83 19.47
CA ARG A 23 -5.11 1.86 18.14
C ARG A 23 -4.40 3.19 17.93
N LYS A 24 -3.09 3.10 17.77
CA LYS A 24 -2.21 4.23 17.44
C LYS A 24 -1.63 4.03 16.05
N PRO A 25 -2.31 4.53 14.99
CA PRO A 25 -1.77 4.53 13.65
C PRO A 25 -0.39 5.19 13.62
N VAL A 26 0.44 4.77 12.68
CA VAL A 26 1.67 5.49 12.38
C VAL A 26 1.29 6.72 11.57
N VAL A 27 1.61 7.90 12.11
CA VAL A 27 1.52 9.19 11.40
C VAL A 27 2.87 9.89 11.53
N ARG A 28 3.68 9.89 10.46
CA ARG A 28 5.07 10.40 10.51
C ARG A 28 5.46 11.16 9.25
N THR A 29 6.00 12.36 9.43
CA THR A 29 6.60 13.13 8.33
C THR A 29 8.11 12.89 8.31
N VAL A 30 8.57 12.15 7.30
CA VAL A 30 9.99 11.79 7.13
C VAL A 30 10.36 11.80 5.65
N PRO A 31 11.65 11.91 5.28
CA PRO A 31 12.12 11.52 3.96
C PRO A 31 11.63 10.12 3.59
N TYR A 32 11.14 9.96 2.36
CA TYR A 32 10.52 8.74 1.87
C TYR A 32 11.04 8.36 0.49
N ALA A 33 11.40 7.09 0.30
CA ALA A 33 11.85 6.55 -0.99
C ALA A 33 11.06 5.31 -1.39
N GLU A 34 11.02 5.05 -2.69
CA GLU A 34 10.36 3.90 -3.29
C GLU A 34 11.37 3.11 -4.12
N PHE A 35 11.41 1.80 -3.91
CA PHE A 35 12.32 0.87 -4.58
C PHE A 35 11.55 -0.27 -5.22
N VAL A 36 11.83 -0.56 -6.48
CA VAL A 36 11.28 -1.73 -7.18
C VAL A 36 12.44 -2.42 -7.89
N LEU A 37 12.61 -3.73 -7.66
CA LEU A 37 13.59 -4.56 -8.36
C LEU A 37 12.86 -5.33 -9.46
N GLU A 38 12.93 -4.83 -10.69
CA GLU A 38 12.22 -5.34 -11.87
C GLU A 38 13.11 -6.31 -12.66
N HIS A 39 12.50 -7.29 -13.32
CA HIS A 39 13.17 -8.29 -14.16
C HIS A 39 12.49 -8.29 -15.53
N PRO A 40 12.72 -7.23 -16.35
CA PRO A 40 11.93 -6.95 -17.55
C PRO A 40 12.13 -7.98 -18.68
N ASP A 41 13.18 -8.79 -18.59
CA ASP A 41 13.48 -9.85 -19.57
C ASP A 41 12.58 -11.08 -19.42
N LEU A 42 11.85 -11.21 -18.30
CA LEU A 42 11.02 -12.37 -17.99
C LEU A 42 9.55 -12.12 -18.30
N GLU A 43 8.83 -13.19 -18.64
CA GLU A 43 7.38 -13.16 -18.76
C GLU A 43 6.72 -13.48 -17.40
N PRO A 44 5.72 -12.72 -16.96
CA PRO A 44 5.08 -12.95 -15.67
C PRO A 44 4.16 -14.17 -15.72
N THR A 45 4.32 -15.08 -14.76
CA THR A 45 3.46 -16.26 -14.60
C THR A 45 2.42 -16.08 -13.50
N THR A 46 2.61 -15.09 -12.62
CA THR A 46 1.70 -14.75 -11.53
C THR A 46 1.36 -13.26 -11.56
N LEU A 47 0.08 -12.95 -11.41
CA LEU A 47 -0.39 -11.58 -11.20
C LEU A 47 -0.80 -11.43 -9.74
N ASN A 48 -0.11 -10.60 -8.97
CA ASN A 48 -0.65 -10.12 -7.71
C ASN A 48 -1.58 -8.93 -8.02
N ALA A 49 -2.78 -9.27 -8.48
CA ALA A 49 -3.80 -8.31 -8.85
C ALA A 49 -4.72 -8.06 -7.65
N GLU A 50 -4.24 -7.27 -6.69
CA GLU A 50 -5.13 -6.69 -5.70
C GLU A 50 -5.97 -5.61 -6.40
N PHE A 51 -7.25 -5.52 -6.07
CA PHE A 51 -8.14 -4.56 -6.76
C PHE A 51 -7.79 -3.10 -6.44
N PHE A 52 -7.09 -2.87 -5.33
CA PHE A 52 -6.61 -1.55 -4.91
C PHE A 52 -5.14 -1.64 -4.49
N PRO A 53 -4.31 -0.64 -4.83
CA PRO A 53 -2.92 -0.60 -4.37
C PRO A 53 -2.86 -0.43 -2.86
N ASP A 54 -1.88 -1.04 -2.20
CA ASP A 54 -1.74 -1.00 -0.73
C ASP A 54 -1.41 0.41 -0.19
N ALA A 55 -0.71 1.21 -1.00
CA ALA A 55 -0.30 2.57 -0.72
C ALA A 55 -0.90 3.55 -1.73
N VAL A 56 -1.47 4.64 -1.21
CA VAL A 56 -2.11 5.68 -2.01
C VAL A 56 -1.42 7.02 -1.71
N PRO A 57 -0.49 7.48 -2.57
CA PRO A 57 0.15 8.79 -2.42
C PRO A 57 -0.78 9.91 -2.89
N TYR A 58 -0.92 10.98 -2.10
CA TYR A 58 -1.67 12.18 -2.51
C TYR A 58 -1.34 13.41 -1.68
N ALA A 59 -1.69 14.59 -2.22
CA ALA A 59 -1.56 15.85 -1.50
C ALA A 59 -2.92 16.33 -0.99
N GLU A 60 -3.00 16.68 0.29
CA GLU A 60 -4.17 17.32 0.89
C GLU A 60 -3.73 18.46 1.80
N SER A 61 -4.38 19.62 1.69
CA SER A 61 -4.11 20.78 2.56
C SER A 61 -2.62 21.14 2.66
N SER A 62 -1.90 21.12 1.53
CA SER A 62 -0.44 21.36 1.40
C SER A 62 0.50 20.31 2.02
N ARG A 63 -0.04 19.17 2.48
CA ARG A 63 0.78 18.03 2.93
C ARG A 63 0.83 16.96 1.85
N ASP A 64 2.04 16.54 1.51
CA ASP A 64 2.25 15.37 0.67
C ASP A 64 2.19 14.12 1.54
N ARG A 65 1.12 13.34 1.39
CA ARG A 65 0.84 12.14 2.17
C ARG A 65 1.06 10.87 1.37
N VAL A 66 1.33 9.79 2.08
CA VAL A 66 1.22 8.43 1.56
C VAL A 66 0.40 7.61 2.55
N PHE A 67 -0.73 7.08 2.08
CA PHE A 67 -1.65 6.32 2.91
C PHE A 67 -1.52 4.83 2.62
N TYR A 68 -0.93 4.09 3.54
CA TYR A 68 -0.96 2.64 3.53
C TYR A 68 -2.22 2.20 4.26
N TRP A 69 -3.23 1.77 3.53
CA TRP A 69 -4.50 1.39 4.16
C TRP A 69 -4.51 -0.06 4.63
N ARG A 70 -3.53 -0.87 4.22
CA ARG A 70 -3.30 -2.24 4.69
C ARG A 70 -2.04 -2.35 5.56
N PRO A 71 -1.95 -3.35 6.45
CA PRO A 71 -0.71 -3.71 7.13
C PRO A 71 0.37 -4.08 6.10
N ALA A 72 1.52 -3.42 6.21
CA ALA A 72 2.64 -3.49 5.29
C ALA A 72 3.97 -3.16 5.99
N LEU A 73 3.91 -2.68 7.24
CA LEU A 73 5.08 -2.36 8.03
C LEU A 73 5.76 -3.65 8.46
N ARG A 74 7.03 -3.80 8.08
CA ARG A 74 7.81 -4.99 8.42
C ARG A 74 8.11 -5.05 9.92
N ASP A 75 7.98 -6.24 10.53
CA ASP A 75 8.19 -6.49 11.97
C ASP A 75 9.55 -6.02 12.52
N SER A 76 10.57 -5.95 11.66
CA SER A 76 11.91 -5.50 12.04
C SER A 76 12.07 -3.97 12.07
N SER A 77 11.02 -3.21 11.76
CA SER A 77 11.03 -1.76 11.81
C SER A 77 11.11 -1.26 13.26
N PRO A 78 11.90 -0.20 13.56
CA PRO A 78 11.89 0.44 14.86
C PRO A 78 10.53 1.11 15.12
N LEU A 79 10.31 1.56 16.36
CA LEU A 79 9.12 2.32 16.72
C LEU A 79 8.99 3.53 15.80
N ALA A 80 7.75 3.84 15.40
CA ALA A 80 7.46 4.98 14.52
C ALA A 80 8.01 6.32 15.02
N THR A 81 8.11 6.52 16.34
CA THR A 81 8.73 7.72 16.95
C THR A 81 10.19 7.90 16.60
N ASP A 82 10.87 6.82 16.23
CA ASP A 82 12.33 6.78 16.05
C ASP A 82 12.70 6.83 14.56
N TRP A 83 11.72 6.97 13.67
CA TRP A 83 11.96 7.01 12.24
C TRP A 83 12.63 8.34 11.85
N SER A 84 13.82 8.25 11.27
CA SER A 84 14.50 9.34 10.58
C SER A 84 14.26 9.29 9.06
N PHE A 85 13.88 8.13 8.54
CA PHE A 85 13.61 7.85 7.13
C PHE A 85 12.67 6.65 7.00
N ALA A 86 11.94 6.57 5.89
CA ALA A 86 11.20 5.38 5.53
C ALA A 86 11.37 5.05 4.04
N TYR A 87 11.23 3.78 3.69
CA TYR A 87 11.15 3.38 2.30
C TYR A 87 10.11 2.31 2.08
N ALA A 88 9.62 2.26 0.84
CA ALA A 88 8.74 1.24 0.36
C ALA A 88 9.45 0.37 -0.67
N THR A 89 9.12 -0.92 -0.66
CA THR A 89 9.30 -1.78 -1.81
C THR A 89 7.94 -2.15 -2.40
N THR A 90 7.93 -2.98 -3.42
CA THR A 90 6.69 -3.62 -3.90
C THR A 90 5.92 -4.33 -2.78
N HIS A 91 6.62 -4.86 -1.77
CA HIS A 91 6.04 -5.78 -0.79
C HIS A 91 5.89 -5.18 0.61
N ASP A 92 6.78 -4.26 0.99
CA ASP A 92 6.91 -3.80 2.37
C ASP A 92 7.00 -2.28 2.48
N LEU A 93 6.55 -1.76 3.62
CA LEU A 93 6.97 -0.48 4.18
C LEU A 93 8.01 -0.75 5.29
N VAL A 94 9.09 0.02 5.30
CA VAL A 94 10.13 -0.08 6.32
C VAL A 94 10.48 1.30 6.85
N GLY A 95 10.31 1.50 8.15
CA GLY A 95 10.85 2.65 8.87
C GLY A 95 12.28 2.40 9.33
N ARG A 96 13.10 3.45 9.42
CA ARG A 96 14.50 3.35 9.85
C ARG A 96 14.88 4.50 10.77
N SER A 97 15.69 4.19 11.77
CA SER A 97 16.37 5.19 12.62
C SER A 97 17.77 5.51 12.12
N GLU A 98 18.42 4.55 11.44
CA GLU A 98 19.75 4.68 10.85
C GLU A 98 19.65 4.92 9.34
N ILE A 99 20.49 5.82 8.82
CA ILE A 99 20.46 6.24 7.41
C ILE A 99 21.25 5.27 6.52
N SER A 100 22.33 4.66 7.02
CA SER A 100 23.09 3.69 6.23
C SER A 100 22.54 2.28 6.42
N VAL A 101 21.81 1.77 5.43
CA VAL A 101 21.11 0.50 5.56
C VAL A 101 20.98 -0.25 4.23
N GLU A 102 21.01 -1.58 4.29
CA GLU A 102 20.66 -2.44 3.15
C GLU A 102 19.16 -2.36 2.87
N ILE A 103 18.81 -2.24 1.59
CA ILE A 103 17.42 -2.29 1.16
C ILE A 103 16.96 -3.75 1.21
N ARG A 104 15.86 -3.99 1.91
CA ARG A 104 15.25 -5.32 2.09
C ARG A 104 13.86 -5.35 1.52
N GLY A 105 13.36 -6.56 1.20
CA GLY A 105 12.02 -6.76 0.67
C GLY A 105 11.92 -6.47 -0.82
N LEU A 106 13.02 -6.65 -1.56
CA LEU A 106 13.05 -6.51 -3.03
C LEU A 106 12.56 -7.78 -3.77
N THR A 107 12.44 -8.89 -3.04
CA THR A 107 11.98 -10.20 -3.51
C THR A 107 11.19 -10.87 -2.39
N THR A 108 10.45 -11.93 -2.72
CA THR A 108 9.68 -12.72 -1.75
C THR A 108 10.14 -14.18 -1.76
N GLU A 109 10.66 -14.65 -0.63
CA GLU A 109 11.00 -16.06 -0.43
C GLU A 109 9.72 -16.92 -0.37
N LEU A 110 9.68 -18.01 -1.14
CA LEU A 110 8.59 -18.97 -1.17
C LEU A 110 9.08 -20.35 -0.70
N ALA A 111 8.15 -21.28 -0.45
CA ALA A 111 8.49 -22.62 0.03
C ALA A 111 9.37 -23.44 -0.94
N THR A 112 9.32 -23.14 -2.23
CA THR A 112 9.99 -23.90 -3.30
C THR A 112 10.89 -23.05 -4.19
N GLY A 113 11.19 -21.81 -3.79
CA GLY A 113 11.96 -20.86 -4.61
C GLY A 113 11.75 -19.42 -4.18
N VAL A 114 11.95 -18.50 -5.13
CA VAL A 114 11.85 -17.05 -4.91
C VAL A 114 10.87 -16.46 -5.94
N ALA A 115 9.94 -15.63 -5.48
CA ALA A 115 9.18 -14.77 -6.37
C ALA A 115 9.93 -13.46 -6.61
N ILE A 116 10.16 -13.16 -7.90
CA ILE A 116 10.80 -11.94 -8.36
C ILE A 116 9.82 -11.11 -9.19
N VAL A 117 9.92 -9.79 -9.11
CA VAL A 117 8.99 -8.86 -9.76
C VAL A 117 9.42 -8.62 -11.21
N VAL A 118 8.52 -8.84 -12.16
CA VAL A 118 8.73 -8.51 -13.58
C VAL A 118 8.41 -7.04 -13.84
N ASP A 119 7.27 -6.59 -13.33
CA ASP A 119 6.77 -5.21 -13.39
C ASP A 119 5.98 -4.95 -12.09
N GLY A 120 6.13 -3.77 -11.52
CA GLY A 120 5.45 -3.46 -10.26
C GLY A 120 5.58 -2.01 -9.80
N THR A 121 4.77 -1.69 -8.79
CA THR A 121 4.77 -0.39 -8.13
C THR A 121 5.06 -0.55 -6.64
N ALA A 122 5.88 0.33 -6.07
CA ALA A 122 6.16 0.32 -4.64
C ALA A 122 4.85 0.56 -3.85
N GLY A 123 4.60 -0.28 -2.84
CA GLY A 123 3.34 -0.29 -2.10
C GLY A 123 2.11 -0.53 -3.00
N GLY A 124 2.26 -1.28 -4.08
CA GLY A 124 1.19 -1.51 -5.05
C GLY A 124 1.26 -2.89 -5.68
N ASP A 125 0.63 -3.02 -6.84
CA ASP A 125 0.55 -4.28 -7.55
C ASP A 125 1.87 -4.66 -8.21
N ALA A 126 2.03 -5.96 -8.43
CA ALA A 126 3.14 -6.50 -9.20
C ALA A 126 2.76 -7.76 -9.97
N SER A 127 3.31 -7.87 -11.17
CA SER A 127 3.43 -9.12 -11.89
C SER A 127 4.75 -9.78 -11.53
N MET A 128 4.71 -11.07 -11.24
CA MET A 128 5.84 -11.81 -10.71
C MET A 128 6.06 -13.11 -11.49
N VAL A 129 7.27 -13.61 -11.39
CA VAL A 129 7.67 -14.93 -11.85
C VAL A 129 8.34 -15.67 -10.70
N HIS A 130 8.13 -16.99 -10.65
CA HIS A 130 8.69 -17.86 -9.61
C HIS A 130 9.91 -18.57 -10.18
N VAL A 131 11.05 -18.41 -9.51
CA VAL A 131 12.33 -19.03 -9.89
C VAL A 131 12.84 -19.94 -8.78
N ARG A 132 13.63 -20.97 -9.11
CA ARG A 132 14.11 -21.94 -8.12
C ARG A 132 15.10 -21.36 -7.12
N ASP A 133 16.01 -20.52 -7.60
CA ASP A 133 17.00 -19.83 -6.78
C ASP A 133 17.27 -18.43 -7.35
N TYR A 134 17.47 -17.46 -6.47
CA TYR A 134 17.80 -16.09 -6.83
C TYR A 134 18.51 -15.37 -5.69
N GLU A 135 19.79 -15.11 -5.87
CA GLU A 135 20.53 -14.24 -4.96
C GLU A 135 20.12 -12.78 -5.20
N THR A 136 19.34 -12.23 -4.28
CA THR A 136 18.82 -10.87 -4.41
C THR A 136 19.94 -9.83 -4.34
N PRO A 137 20.04 -8.88 -5.29
CA PRO A 137 20.97 -7.75 -5.20
C PRO A 137 20.80 -6.98 -3.88
N THR A 138 21.91 -6.49 -3.32
CA THR A 138 21.95 -5.81 -2.01
C THR A 138 22.29 -4.32 -2.14
N PRO A 139 21.47 -3.51 -2.83
CA PRO A 139 21.69 -2.07 -2.86
C PRO A 139 21.57 -1.48 -1.46
N ARG A 140 22.40 -0.49 -1.17
CA ARG A 140 22.47 0.14 0.15
C ARG A 140 22.14 1.60 0.05
N ILE A 141 21.32 2.07 0.97
CA ILE A 141 21.17 3.50 1.23
C ILE A 141 22.40 3.92 2.02
N VAL A 142 23.08 4.97 1.56
CA VAL A 142 24.28 5.50 2.22
C VAL A 142 24.02 6.82 2.90
N ASP A 143 23.13 7.64 2.34
CA ASP A 143 22.75 8.92 2.91
C ASP A 143 21.34 9.31 2.45
N VAL A 144 20.63 10.06 3.31
CA VAL A 144 19.30 10.61 3.03
C VAL A 144 19.22 11.99 3.62
N THR A 145 18.91 12.97 2.77
CA THR A 145 18.60 14.34 3.16
C THR A 145 17.23 14.72 2.59
N PRO A 146 16.58 15.79 3.06
CA PRO A 146 15.32 16.25 2.46
C PRO A 146 15.39 16.47 0.94
N ASP A 147 16.58 16.75 0.40
CA ASP A 147 16.79 17.13 -0.99
C ASP A 147 17.39 16.03 -1.87
N SER A 148 18.01 15.00 -1.27
CA SER A 148 18.56 13.88 -2.04
C SER A 148 18.66 12.56 -1.27
N LEU A 149 18.61 11.48 -2.04
CA LEU A 149 18.85 10.10 -1.62
C LEU A 149 20.14 9.61 -2.29
N ARG A 150 21.08 9.08 -1.51
CA ARG A 150 22.30 8.45 -2.04
C ARG A 150 22.28 6.95 -1.82
N LEU A 151 22.65 6.21 -2.86
CA LEU A 151 22.69 4.76 -2.90
C LEU A 151 24.08 4.27 -3.29
N ALA A 152 24.51 3.16 -2.71
CA ALA A 152 25.61 2.35 -3.21
C ALA A 152 25.03 1.11 -3.91
N VAL A 153 25.25 1.00 -5.21
CA VAL A 153 24.72 -0.08 -6.07
C VAL A 153 25.84 -0.57 -6.99
N ASN A 154 26.15 -1.87 -6.94
CA ASN A 154 27.24 -2.48 -7.72
C ASN A 154 28.59 -1.76 -7.58
N GLY A 155 28.89 -1.25 -6.38
CA GLY A 155 30.12 -0.50 -6.11
C GLY A 155 30.13 0.95 -6.63
N ASN A 156 29.03 1.42 -7.23
CA ASN A 156 28.87 2.80 -7.68
C ASN A 156 27.98 3.59 -6.71
N ASP A 157 28.31 4.87 -6.54
CA ASP A 157 27.48 5.84 -5.83
C ASP A 157 26.48 6.48 -6.80
N VAL A 158 25.20 6.41 -6.47
CA VAL A 158 24.10 6.99 -7.24
C VAL A 158 23.36 7.99 -6.36
N GLU A 159 23.10 9.18 -6.88
CA GLU A 159 22.33 10.22 -6.18
C GLU A 159 21.03 10.51 -6.92
N VAL A 160 19.91 10.48 -6.19
CA VAL A 160 18.57 10.81 -6.68
C VAL A 160 18.07 12.04 -5.94
N ALA A 161 17.90 13.16 -6.66
CA ALA A 161 17.34 14.38 -6.09
C ALA A 161 15.87 14.20 -5.70
N ALA A 162 15.37 15.01 -4.77
CA ALA A 162 13.98 15.06 -4.38
C ALA A 162 13.08 15.40 -5.58
N GLY A 163 11.96 14.68 -5.71
CA GLY A 163 11.10 14.66 -6.89
C GLY A 163 11.66 13.84 -8.07
N GLY A 164 12.87 13.28 -7.93
CA GLY A 164 13.55 12.52 -8.95
C GLY A 164 13.14 11.05 -9.01
N ARG A 165 13.43 10.45 -10.16
CA ARG A 165 13.35 9.01 -10.41
C ARG A 165 14.59 8.58 -11.18
N GLN A 166 15.08 7.37 -10.89
CA GLN A 166 16.16 6.75 -11.63
C GLN A 166 15.89 5.27 -11.84
N ARG A 167 16.40 4.72 -12.95
CA ARG A 167 16.51 3.28 -13.19
C ARG A 167 17.99 2.93 -13.25
N ILE A 168 18.36 1.87 -12.54
CA ILE A 168 19.75 1.44 -12.39
C ILE A 168 19.82 -0.02 -12.84
N GLU A 169 20.45 -0.25 -13.98
CA GLU A 169 20.74 -1.59 -14.48
C GLU A 169 21.72 -2.29 -13.53
N LEU A 170 21.42 -3.55 -13.19
CA LEU A 170 22.24 -4.37 -12.30
C LEU A 170 23.03 -5.41 -13.09
N SER A 171 24.01 -6.04 -12.43
CA SER A 171 24.79 -7.11 -13.05
C SER A 171 23.87 -8.23 -13.55
N PRO A 172 24.10 -8.75 -14.77
CA PRO A 172 23.35 -9.88 -15.29
C PRO A 172 23.40 -11.09 -14.34
N ARG A 173 22.32 -11.84 -14.31
CA ARG A 173 22.14 -13.04 -13.50
C ARG A 173 21.57 -14.16 -14.36
N THR A 174 21.74 -15.39 -13.90
CA THR A 174 21.10 -16.55 -14.52
C THR A 174 20.08 -17.09 -13.54
N VAL A 175 18.87 -17.35 -14.03
CA VAL A 175 17.77 -17.90 -13.23
C VAL A 175 17.20 -19.15 -13.87
N GLU A 176 16.60 -20.00 -13.04
CA GLU A 176 15.81 -21.15 -13.49
C GLU A 176 14.35 -20.89 -13.11
N VAL A 177 13.52 -20.61 -14.11
CA VAL A 177 12.07 -20.42 -13.91
C VAL A 177 11.45 -21.76 -13.49
N ILE A 178 10.57 -21.73 -12.49
CA ILE A 178 9.86 -22.93 -12.06
C ILE A 178 8.92 -23.38 -13.17
N ASP A 179 8.87 -24.70 -13.40
CA ASP A 179 8.14 -25.36 -14.49
C ASP A 179 8.76 -25.17 -15.89
N GLU A 180 9.94 -24.56 -15.96
CA GLU A 180 10.79 -24.53 -17.14
C GLU A 180 12.09 -25.31 -16.88
N ASP A 181 12.64 -25.90 -17.95
CA ASP A 181 13.85 -26.76 -17.89
C ASP A 181 15.12 -26.02 -18.34
N GLU A 182 15.02 -24.74 -18.68
CA GLU A 182 16.12 -23.94 -19.22
C GLU A 182 16.55 -22.83 -18.26
N LEU A 183 17.85 -22.52 -18.30
CA LEU A 183 18.41 -21.37 -17.60
C LEU A 183 18.31 -20.14 -18.50
N GLU A 184 17.80 -19.05 -17.94
CA GLU A 184 17.65 -17.78 -18.63
C GLU A 184 18.62 -16.73 -18.06
N GLU A 185 19.32 -16.03 -18.93
CA GLU A 185 20.13 -14.86 -18.56
C GLU A 185 19.24 -13.62 -18.53
N ILE A 186 19.24 -12.92 -17.41
CA ILE A 186 18.41 -11.74 -17.17
C ILE A 186 19.27 -10.58 -16.66
N THR A 187 18.79 -9.36 -16.86
CA THR A 187 19.41 -8.14 -16.37
C THR A 187 18.43 -7.40 -15.46
N PRO A 188 18.53 -7.58 -14.12
CA PRO A 188 17.63 -6.92 -13.20
C PRO A 188 17.80 -5.40 -13.22
N GLU A 189 16.72 -4.65 -13.02
CA GLU A 189 16.72 -3.20 -12.92
C GLU A 189 16.21 -2.74 -11.55
N LEU A 190 16.96 -1.86 -10.87
CA LEU A 190 16.48 -1.16 -9.69
C LEU A 190 15.86 0.18 -10.09
N SER A 191 14.53 0.24 -10.07
CA SER A 191 13.74 1.46 -10.16
C SER A 191 13.71 2.15 -8.80
N VAL A 192 14.14 3.41 -8.75
CA VAL A 192 14.17 4.25 -7.55
C VAL A 192 13.36 5.51 -7.79
N ARG A 193 12.42 5.84 -6.90
CA ARG A 193 11.79 7.17 -6.83
C ARG A 193 12.07 7.79 -5.48
N TYR A 194 12.47 9.06 -5.47
CA TYR A 194 12.65 9.82 -4.24
C TYR A 194 11.73 11.04 -4.22
N PRO A 195 10.48 10.92 -3.74
CA PRO A 195 9.55 12.03 -3.66
C PRO A 195 9.97 13.17 -2.73
N GLY A 196 10.92 12.92 -1.81
CA GLY A 196 11.28 13.83 -0.73
C GLY A 196 10.53 13.50 0.56
N SER A 197 10.22 14.51 1.37
CA SER A 197 9.48 14.31 2.62
C SER A 197 8.01 13.99 2.38
N ARG A 198 7.48 12.99 3.09
CA ARG A 198 6.09 12.57 3.05
C ARG A 198 5.54 12.34 4.46
N GLU A 199 4.28 12.70 4.68
CA GLU A 199 3.50 12.31 5.85
C GLU A 199 2.92 10.91 5.60
N ILE A 200 3.53 9.91 6.22
CA ILE A 200 3.17 8.50 6.10
C ILE A 200 2.07 8.18 7.09
N HIS A 201 0.97 7.62 6.59
CA HIS A 201 -0.10 7.02 7.37
C HIS A 201 -0.07 5.51 7.18
N HIS A 202 -0.05 4.76 8.28
CA HIS A 202 -0.07 3.29 8.25
C HIS A 202 -0.84 2.77 9.48
N PRO A 203 -1.55 1.62 9.41
CA PRO A 203 -2.17 0.98 10.56
C PRO A 203 -1.25 0.90 11.79
N ALA A 204 -1.84 0.65 12.96
CA ALA A 204 -1.02 0.39 14.13
C ALA A 204 -0.07 -0.80 13.87
N PRO A 205 1.21 -0.74 14.29
CA PRO A 205 2.14 -1.86 14.09
C PRO A 205 1.57 -3.17 14.65
N ASN A 206 1.75 -4.26 13.91
CA ASN A 206 1.22 -5.59 14.24
C ASN A 206 -0.32 -5.69 14.32
N ALA A 207 -1.06 -4.64 13.94
CA ALA A 207 -2.51 -4.73 13.80
C ALA A 207 -2.85 -5.35 12.44
N SER A 208 -3.90 -6.18 12.42
CA SER A 208 -4.52 -6.69 11.19
C SER A 208 -5.55 -5.71 10.60
N ASP A 209 -5.66 -4.52 11.17
CA ASP A 209 -6.70 -3.57 10.79
C ASP A 209 -6.33 -2.83 9.52
N ARG A 210 -7.37 -2.36 8.82
CA ARG A 210 -7.24 -1.44 7.70
C ARG A 210 -7.46 -0.02 8.19
N LEU A 211 -6.65 0.91 7.70
CA LEU A 211 -6.68 2.32 8.07
C LEU A 211 -7.23 3.14 6.91
N PHE A 212 -8.08 4.12 7.17
CA PHE A 212 -8.58 5.06 6.17
C PHE A 212 -8.66 6.48 6.74
N PRO A 213 -8.69 7.52 5.88
CA PRO A 213 -9.14 8.85 6.30
C PRO A 213 -10.51 8.78 7.01
N SER A 214 -10.82 9.78 7.85
CA SER A 214 -12.15 9.87 8.48
C SER A 214 -13.29 10.01 7.49
N PHE A 215 -13.00 10.62 6.33
CA PHE A 215 -13.99 11.06 5.34
C PHE A 215 -15.09 11.96 5.92
N ASP A 216 -14.85 12.58 7.08
CA ASP A 216 -15.85 13.30 7.88
C ASP A 216 -17.05 12.44 8.29
N LEU A 217 -16.90 11.11 8.28
CA LEU A 217 -17.96 10.17 8.61
C LEU A 217 -18.29 10.22 10.11
N ASP A 218 -19.56 10.47 10.44
CA ASP A 218 -20.06 10.42 11.81
C ASP A 218 -20.56 9.01 12.17
N LEU A 219 -19.65 8.20 12.73
CA LEU A 219 -19.96 6.85 13.20
C LEU A 219 -21.03 6.80 14.31
N THR A 220 -21.30 7.90 15.02
CA THR A 220 -22.32 7.92 16.09
C THR A 220 -23.73 8.04 15.53
N SER A 221 -23.86 8.65 14.35
CA SER A 221 -25.11 8.77 13.60
C SER A 221 -25.37 7.60 12.64
N LEU A 222 -24.35 6.77 12.41
CA LEU A 222 -24.41 5.66 11.45
C LEU A 222 -25.41 4.59 11.91
N SER A 223 -26.42 4.34 11.06
CA SER A 223 -27.46 3.33 11.34
C SER A 223 -26.87 1.92 11.44
N ASN A 224 -27.46 1.07 12.28
CA ASN A 224 -27.10 -0.34 12.39
C ASN A 224 -28.36 -1.22 12.53
N PRO A 225 -28.71 -2.04 11.53
CA PRO A 225 -27.99 -2.22 10.27
C PRO A 225 -28.07 -0.99 9.35
N LEU A 226 -27.06 -0.84 8.49
CA LEU A 226 -27.00 0.18 7.46
C LEU A 226 -27.71 -0.31 6.19
N ALA A 227 -28.56 0.53 5.60
CA ALA A 227 -29.12 0.28 4.27
C ALA A 227 -28.08 0.68 3.22
N VAL A 228 -27.43 -0.31 2.61
CA VAL A 228 -26.31 -0.14 1.68
C VAL A 228 -26.82 -0.17 0.25
N PRO A 229 -26.64 0.91 -0.54
CA PRO A 229 -27.06 0.95 -1.93
C PRO A 229 -26.33 -0.08 -2.79
N ILE A 230 -27.09 -0.75 -3.67
CA ILE A 230 -26.55 -1.72 -4.62
C ILE A 230 -26.97 -1.39 -6.05
N ARG A 231 -26.06 -1.64 -6.98
CA ARG A 231 -26.27 -1.54 -8.42
C ARG A 231 -25.76 -2.81 -9.07
N ASN A 232 -26.62 -3.51 -9.82
CA ASN A 232 -26.30 -4.82 -10.43
C ASN A 232 -25.79 -5.88 -9.43
N GLY A 233 -26.29 -5.84 -8.19
CA GLY A 233 -25.88 -6.77 -7.13
C GLY A 233 -24.53 -6.46 -6.49
N GLU A 234 -23.90 -5.33 -6.85
CA GLU A 234 -22.65 -4.85 -6.26
C GLU A 234 -22.88 -3.58 -5.45
N LEU A 235 -21.98 -3.29 -4.52
CA LEU A 235 -21.98 -2.04 -3.75
C LEU A 235 -21.90 -0.82 -4.68
N ASP A 236 -22.86 0.10 -4.55
CA ASP A 236 -22.78 1.43 -5.16
C ASP A 236 -22.11 2.40 -4.18
N HIS A 237 -20.78 2.42 -4.18
CA HIS A 237 -19.99 3.22 -3.23
C HIS A 237 -20.21 4.74 -3.36
N ILE A 238 -20.67 5.23 -4.52
CA ILE A 238 -20.98 6.66 -4.73
C ILE A 238 -22.32 7.00 -4.09
N ALA A 239 -23.33 6.16 -4.31
CA ALA A 239 -24.62 6.32 -3.64
C ALA A 239 -24.47 6.18 -2.12
N LEU A 240 -23.67 5.22 -1.65
CA LEU A 240 -23.35 5.06 -0.23
C LEU A 240 -22.71 6.33 0.36
N ALA A 241 -21.77 6.95 -0.35
CA ALA A 241 -21.15 8.21 0.10
C ALA A 241 -22.19 9.30 0.28
N THR A 242 -23.08 9.44 -0.70
CA THR A 242 -24.17 10.44 -0.69
C THR A 242 -25.11 10.21 0.50
N ASP A 243 -25.53 8.97 0.73
CA ASP A 243 -26.41 8.60 1.85
C ASP A 243 -25.76 8.84 3.22
N LEU A 244 -24.43 8.73 3.29
CA LEU A 244 -23.65 8.96 4.50
C LEU A 244 -23.16 10.41 4.65
N GLY A 245 -23.51 11.30 3.74
CA GLY A 245 -23.09 12.71 3.76
C GLY A 245 -21.60 12.93 3.43
N VAL A 246 -20.94 11.95 2.83
CA VAL A 246 -19.54 12.03 2.40
C VAL A 246 -19.47 12.68 1.01
N SER A 247 -18.91 13.88 0.96
CA SER A 247 -18.69 14.63 -0.29
C SER A 247 -17.48 14.08 -1.05
N LEU A 248 -17.71 13.29 -2.10
CA LEU A 248 -16.61 12.76 -2.93
C LEU A 248 -16.12 13.76 -3.99
N GLU A 249 -16.97 14.67 -4.45
CA GLU A 249 -16.63 15.62 -5.52
C GLU A 249 -15.58 16.65 -5.06
N GLU A 250 -15.59 17.00 -3.78
CA GLU A 250 -14.64 17.92 -3.16
C GLU A 250 -13.30 17.24 -2.81
N ARG A 251 -13.22 15.90 -2.90
CA ARG A 251 -12.03 15.13 -2.54
C ARG A 251 -11.11 14.88 -3.73
N ALA A 252 -9.81 14.87 -3.43
CA ALA A 252 -8.80 14.47 -4.40
C ALA A 252 -9.07 13.05 -4.92
N TYR A 253 -8.70 12.76 -6.18
CA TYR A 253 -8.88 11.43 -6.76
C TYR A 253 -8.39 10.27 -5.85
N PRO A 254 -7.21 10.37 -5.21
CA PRO A 254 -6.72 9.28 -4.37
C PRO A 254 -7.58 9.04 -3.11
N GLU A 255 -8.18 10.08 -2.53
CA GLU A 255 -9.14 9.91 -1.43
C GLU A 255 -10.43 9.23 -1.88
N ARG A 256 -10.88 9.47 -3.11
CA ARG A 256 -12.03 8.75 -3.68
C ARG A 256 -11.73 7.26 -3.84
N VAL A 257 -10.50 6.91 -4.21
CA VAL A 257 -10.03 5.52 -4.24
C VAL A 257 -10.02 4.92 -2.83
N LEU A 258 -9.51 5.64 -1.83
CA LEU A 258 -9.53 5.19 -0.43
C LEU A 258 -10.96 5.05 0.11
N TRP A 259 -11.87 5.93 -0.28
CA TRP A 259 -13.29 5.80 0.05
C TRP A 259 -13.87 4.52 -0.54
N GLN A 260 -13.60 4.24 -1.82
CA GLN A 260 -14.07 3.01 -2.45
C GLN A 260 -13.50 1.79 -1.71
N ALA A 261 -12.20 1.77 -1.40
CA ALA A 261 -11.58 0.70 -0.64
C ALA A 261 -12.21 0.53 0.75
N PHE A 262 -12.49 1.62 1.47
CA PHE A 262 -13.21 1.60 2.75
C PHE A 262 -14.62 1.01 2.59
N ALA A 263 -15.38 1.50 1.61
CA ALA A 263 -16.76 1.09 1.38
C ALA A 263 -16.86 -0.41 1.11
N TYR A 264 -16.00 -0.97 0.26
CA TYR A 264 -15.94 -2.43 0.05
C TYR A 264 -15.36 -3.17 1.28
N THR A 265 -14.40 -2.57 2.00
CA THR A 265 -13.84 -3.17 3.24
C THR A 265 -14.85 -3.25 4.38
N ALA A 266 -15.79 -2.32 4.48
CA ALA A 266 -16.79 -2.30 5.55
C ALA A 266 -18.12 -2.91 5.08
N PHE A 267 -18.59 -2.56 3.90
CA PHE A 267 -19.99 -2.74 3.50
C PHE A 267 -20.17 -3.50 2.18
N ASP A 268 -19.29 -4.44 1.85
CA ASP A 268 -19.49 -5.32 0.70
C ASP A 268 -20.69 -6.27 0.95
N PRO A 269 -21.74 -6.26 0.11
CA PRO A 269 -22.87 -7.17 0.19
C PRO A 269 -22.51 -8.66 0.20
N ARG A 270 -21.33 -9.00 -0.31
CA ARG A 270 -20.81 -10.37 -0.42
C ARG A 270 -20.02 -10.80 0.81
N ARG A 271 -19.79 -9.91 1.78
CA ARG A 271 -19.04 -10.23 2.99
C ARG A 271 -19.83 -11.18 3.89
N GLU A 272 -19.14 -12.19 4.40
CA GLU A 272 -19.71 -13.19 5.33
C GLU A 272 -19.64 -12.75 6.80
N SER A 273 -18.67 -11.89 7.15
CA SER A 273 -18.43 -11.43 8.50
C SER A 273 -18.94 -10.02 8.79
N VAL A 274 -19.24 -9.75 10.06
CA VAL A 274 -19.64 -8.41 10.52
C VAL A 274 -18.38 -7.58 10.79
N PRO A 275 -18.17 -6.45 10.08
CA PRO A 275 -17.00 -5.62 10.27
C PRO A 275 -17.03 -4.91 11.63
N ASP A 276 -15.84 -4.70 12.20
CA ASP A 276 -15.63 -3.81 13.32
C ASP A 276 -15.10 -2.47 12.79
N ILE A 277 -15.80 -1.36 13.07
CA ILE A 277 -15.46 -0.02 12.58
C ILE A 277 -15.26 0.91 13.78
N GLY A 278 -14.17 1.68 13.77
CA GLY A 278 -13.89 2.69 14.78
C GLY A 278 -13.24 3.93 14.19
N ARG A 279 -13.19 5.01 14.98
CA ARG A 279 -12.48 6.25 14.68
C ARG A 279 -11.42 6.48 15.77
N THR A 280 -10.19 6.74 15.37
CA THR A 280 -9.07 7.03 16.29
C THR A 280 -9.07 8.50 16.71
N ASP A 281 -8.29 8.83 17.74
CA ASP A 281 -8.08 10.21 18.18
C ASP A 281 -7.39 11.10 17.12
N ASP A 282 -6.59 10.49 16.24
CA ASP A 282 -5.89 11.15 15.11
C ASP A 282 -6.79 11.33 13.86
N ASP A 283 -8.09 11.09 14.01
CA ASP A 283 -9.09 11.24 12.96
C ASP A 283 -8.96 10.24 11.78
N HIS A 284 -8.63 8.99 12.08
CA HIS A 284 -8.62 7.90 11.09
C HIS A 284 -9.74 6.90 11.37
N LEU A 285 -10.31 6.33 10.30
CA LEU A 285 -11.14 5.15 10.42
C LEU A 285 -10.28 3.90 10.46
N VAL A 286 -10.64 3.00 11.37
CA VAL A 286 -10.06 1.67 11.48
C VAL A 286 -11.14 0.65 11.19
N VAL A 287 -10.85 -0.31 10.31
CA VAL A 287 -11.76 -1.40 9.97
C VAL A 287 -11.08 -2.75 10.14
N THR A 288 -11.69 -3.62 10.94
CA THR A 288 -11.32 -5.03 11.03
C THR A 288 -12.39 -5.86 10.34
N ALA A 289 -12.02 -6.54 9.25
CA ALA A 289 -12.84 -7.57 8.64
C ALA A 289 -12.23 -8.92 9.04
N ARG A 290 -12.83 -9.59 10.03
CA ARG A 290 -12.44 -10.94 10.48
C ARG A 290 -13.03 -12.02 9.59
#